data_AF-A0A1W9IYQ9-F1
#
_entry.id   AF-A0A1W9IYQ9-F1
#
_cell.length_a   1.000
_cell.length_b   1.000
_cell.length_c   1.000
_cell.angle_alpha   90.00
_cell.angle_beta   90.00
_cell.angle_gamma   90.00
#
_symmetry.space_group_name_H-M   'P 1'
#
loop_
_entity.id
_entity.type
_entity.pdbx_description
1 polymer ?
#
loop_
_entity_poly.entity_id
_entity_poly.type
_entity_poly.pdbx_seq_one_letter_code
_entity_poly.pdbx_strand_id
1 'polypeptide(L)'
;MLYPPLPSTVVPVAALATLMLVVWLGWGSFRDPETVWAPGNLSRYHADVTGCVSCHEPFHGPVSGRCIVCHSESRFIARAKPSVTTFHREVLAQRKTCLACHTEHRGALAQITANAMFNPHGEFIFRATGTGSCSACHQFSPVFGERPLVLDNETVRRLFEKGAGAHRPGRMADCLICHAPGRFENERNGQPGE
;
A
#
# COMPACT_ATOMS: atom_id res chain seq x y z
N MET A 1 -36.40 25.90 9.81
CA MET A 1 -37.05 25.18 8.69
C MET A 1 -37.68 23.91 9.26
N LEU A 2 -39.00 23.90 9.42
CA LEU A 2 -39.73 22.68 9.80
C LEU A 2 -40.17 22.00 8.50
N TYR A 3 -39.62 20.82 8.22
CA TYR A 3 -40.09 19.99 7.12
C TYR A 3 -41.48 19.44 7.50
N PRO A 4 -42.48 19.49 6.58
CA PRO A 4 -43.76 18.84 6.82
C PRO A 4 -43.56 17.33 6.99
N PRO A 5 -44.36 16.64 7.83
CA PRO A 5 -44.24 15.20 8.04
C PRO A 5 -44.47 14.45 6.72
N LEU A 6 -43.70 13.38 6.51
CA LEU A 6 -43.88 12.51 5.35
C LEU A 6 -45.30 11.94 5.30
N PRO A 7 -45.93 11.86 4.12
CA PRO A 7 -47.24 11.22 3.97
C PRO A 7 -47.19 9.77 4.47
N SER A 8 -48.23 9.32 5.17
CA SER A 8 -48.32 7.96 5.72
C SER A 8 -48.21 6.85 4.65
N THR A 9 -48.52 7.18 3.39
CA THR A 9 -48.36 6.28 2.23
C THR A 9 -46.90 6.10 1.80
N VAL A 10 -46.02 7.06 2.11
CA VAL A 10 -44.60 7.03 1.75
C VAL A 10 -43.76 6.29 2.80
N VAL A 11 -44.21 6.29 4.06
CA VAL A 11 -43.54 5.63 5.19
C VAL A 11 -43.20 4.15 4.93
N PRO A 12 -44.14 3.28 4.50
CA PRO A 12 -43.81 1.86 4.29
C PRO A 12 -42.82 1.64 3.15
N VAL A 13 -42.90 2.45 2.09
CA VAL A 13 -41.97 2.40 0.95
C VAL A 13 -40.58 2.81 1.38
N ALA A 14 -40.45 3.91 2.14
CA ALA A 14 -39.17 4.37 2.66
C ALA A 14 -38.56 3.38 3.67
N ALA A 15 -39.39 2.74 4.50
CA ALA A 15 -38.94 1.71 5.42
C ALA A 15 -38.41 0.47 4.69
N LEU A 16 -39.13 -0.02 3.67
CA LEU A 16 -38.69 -1.14 2.85
C LEU A 16 -37.41 -0.82 2.07
N ALA A 17 -37.31 0.36 1.46
CA ALA A 17 -36.11 0.78 0.75
C ALA A 17 -34.89 0.88 1.68
N THR A 18 -35.08 1.45 2.88
CA THR A 18 -34.03 1.51 3.90
C THR A 18 -33.61 0.12 4.36
N LEU A 19 -34.57 -0.78 4.61
CA LEU A 19 -34.29 -2.17 4.99
C LEU A 19 -33.48 -2.89 3.90
N MET A 20 -33.89 -2.77 2.64
CA MET A 20 -33.16 -3.35 1.50
C MET A 20 -31.73 -2.81 1.40
N LEU A 21 -31.54 -1.50 1.58
CA LEU A 21 -30.20 -0.90 1.57
C LEU A 21 -29.34 -1.43 2.73
N VAL A 22 -29.88 -1.51 3.95
CA VAL A 22 -29.16 -2.04 5.11
C VAL A 22 -28.78 -3.51 4.91
N VAL A 23 -29.71 -4.32 4.39
CA VAL A 23 -29.43 -5.74 4.06
C VAL A 23 -28.37 -5.84 2.97
N TRP A 24 -28.43 -5.02 1.93
CA TRP A 24 -27.45 -5.01 0.86
C TRP A 24 -26.06 -4.59 1.34
N LEU A 25 -25.96 -3.52 2.13
CA LEU A 25 -24.70 -3.05 2.74
C LEU A 25 -24.13 -4.07 3.73
N GLY A 26 -24.98 -4.68 4.56
CA GLY A 26 -24.58 -5.74 5.47
C GLY A 26 -24.05 -6.94 4.71
N TRP A 27 -24.80 -7.46 3.74
CA TRP A 27 -24.38 -8.56 2.88
C TRP A 27 -23.06 -8.26 2.15
N GLY A 28 -22.95 -7.09 1.51
CA GLY A 28 -21.73 -6.65 0.82
C GLY A 28 -20.53 -6.53 1.75
N SER A 29 -20.73 -6.05 2.97
CA SER A 29 -19.67 -5.93 3.98
C SER A 29 -19.08 -7.26 4.40
N PHE A 30 -19.85 -8.36 4.38
CA PHE A 30 -19.32 -9.69 4.69
C PHE A 30 -18.76 -10.38 3.45
N ARG A 31 -19.35 -10.17 2.28
CA ARG A 31 -18.98 -10.91 1.07
C ARG A 31 -17.77 -10.32 0.36
N ASP A 32 -17.75 -9.00 0.19
CA ASP A 32 -16.72 -8.28 -0.58
C ASP A 32 -16.33 -6.98 0.15
N PRO A 33 -15.81 -7.05 1.39
CA PRO A 33 -15.54 -5.88 2.23
C PRO A 33 -14.61 -4.87 1.54
N GLU A 34 -13.71 -5.33 0.66
CA GLU A 34 -12.77 -4.49 -0.09
C GLU A 34 -13.43 -3.50 -1.03
N THR A 35 -14.60 -3.86 -1.56
CA THR A 35 -15.38 -2.99 -2.45
C THR A 35 -16.29 -2.03 -1.68
N VAL A 36 -16.50 -2.27 -0.39
CA VAL A 36 -17.46 -1.54 0.44
C VAL A 36 -16.78 -0.60 1.43
N TRP A 37 -15.82 -1.08 2.23
CA TRP A 37 -15.22 -0.29 3.30
C TRP A 37 -13.80 -0.69 3.75
N ALA A 38 -13.25 -1.83 3.31
CA ALA A 38 -11.95 -2.35 3.73
C ALA A 38 -10.96 -2.41 2.54
N PRO A 39 -10.46 -1.27 2.03
CA PRO A 39 -9.85 -1.12 0.70
C PRO A 39 -8.58 -1.95 0.41
N GLY A 40 -8.15 -2.82 1.33
CA GLY A 40 -6.97 -3.68 1.22
C GLY A 40 -5.86 -3.23 2.17
N ASN A 41 -4.76 -3.99 2.18
CA ASN A 41 -3.62 -3.70 3.05
C ASN A 41 -2.82 -2.50 2.54
N LEU A 42 -2.30 -1.69 3.48
CA LEU A 42 -1.25 -0.72 3.20
C LEU A 42 0.02 -1.43 2.71
N SER A 43 0.85 -0.70 1.98
CA SER A 43 2.16 -1.11 1.51
C SER A 43 3.13 -1.21 2.69
N ARG A 44 4.23 -1.94 2.47
CA ARG A 44 5.32 -2.10 3.44
C ARG A 44 5.92 -0.78 3.92
N TYR A 45 5.79 0.31 3.17
CA TYR A 45 6.35 1.61 3.55
C TYR A 45 5.53 2.32 4.62
N HIS A 46 4.26 1.94 4.78
CA HIS A 46 3.34 2.45 5.79
C HIS A 46 2.78 1.33 6.67
N ALA A 47 3.50 0.21 6.79
CA ALA A 47 3.05 -0.94 7.58
C ALA A 47 2.74 -0.60 9.05
N ASP A 48 3.42 0.41 9.60
CA ASP A 48 3.24 0.87 10.97
C ASP A 48 2.09 1.89 11.14
N VAL A 49 1.39 2.25 10.06
CA VAL A 49 0.25 3.18 10.12
C VAL A 49 -1.04 2.40 10.34
N THR A 50 -1.67 2.62 11.49
CA THR A 50 -2.86 1.85 11.90
C THR A 50 -4.17 2.64 11.81
N GLY A 51 -4.11 3.98 11.73
CA GLY A 51 -5.28 4.85 11.74
C GLY A 51 -5.67 5.35 10.36
N CYS A 52 -6.94 5.15 9.96
CA CYS A 52 -7.47 5.68 8.69
C CYS A 52 -7.27 7.20 8.58
N VAL A 53 -7.50 7.92 9.69
CA VAL A 53 -7.39 9.39 9.80
C VAL A 53 -5.95 9.92 9.73
N SER A 54 -4.95 9.03 9.74
CA SER A 54 -3.56 9.39 9.49
C SER A 54 -3.33 9.82 8.04
N CYS A 55 -4.19 9.37 7.12
CA CYS A 55 -4.15 9.77 5.71
C CYS A 55 -5.45 10.43 5.26
N HIS A 56 -6.60 10.01 5.82
CA HIS A 56 -7.92 10.45 5.40
C HIS A 56 -8.48 11.62 6.21
N GLU A 57 -9.24 12.46 5.52
CA GLU A 57 -10.19 13.37 6.15
C GLU A 57 -11.61 12.80 6.05
N PRO A 58 -12.45 12.97 7.10
CA PRO A 58 -13.83 12.49 7.08
C PRO A 58 -14.56 12.95 5.83
N PHE A 59 -15.12 12.02 5.06
CA PHE A 59 -15.85 12.26 3.81
C PHE A 59 -15.04 12.87 2.64
N HIS A 60 -13.74 13.07 2.79
CA HIS A 60 -12.87 13.64 1.75
C HIS A 60 -11.84 12.64 1.20
N GLY A 61 -11.70 11.48 1.83
CA GLY A 61 -10.69 10.50 1.44
C GLY A 61 -9.29 10.94 1.85
N PRO A 62 -8.23 10.37 1.24
CA PRO A 62 -6.87 10.77 1.55
C PRO A 62 -6.58 12.17 1.02
N VAL A 63 -5.82 12.98 1.77
CA VAL A 63 -5.47 14.35 1.37
C VAL A 63 -3.98 14.63 1.56
N SER A 64 -3.39 15.45 0.67
CA SER A 64 -1.95 15.79 0.73
C SER A 64 -1.53 16.39 2.07
N GLY A 65 -2.43 17.14 2.72
CA GLY A 65 -2.18 17.76 4.03
C GLY A 65 -1.85 16.74 5.12
N ARG A 66 -2.40 15.52 5.04
CA ARG A 66 -2.09 14.44 5.98
C ARG A 66 -0.73 13.81 5.69
N CYS A 67 -0.35 13.68 4.42
CA CYS A 67 0.95 13.14 4.02
C CYS A 67 2.13 13.97 4.55
N ILE A 68 2.03 15.30 4.46
CA ILE A 68 3.12 16.23 4.84
C ILE A 68 3.36 16.33 6.36
N VAL A 69 2.47 15.76 7.18
CA VAL A 69 2.69 15.63 8.64
C VAL A 69 3.93 14.76 8.91
N CYS A 70 4.08 13.66 8.17
CA CYS A 70 5.24 12.75 8.29
C CYS A 70 6.32 13.03 7.23
N HIS A 71 5.91 13.47 6.03
CA HIS A 71 6.76 13.81 4.90
C HIS A 71 6.91 15.33 4.74
N SER A 72 7.42 15.99 5.79
CA SER A 72 7.63 17.44 5.76
C SER A 72 8.59 17.86 4.64
N GLU A 73 8.39 19.06 4.11
CA GLU A 73 9.23 19.62 3.05
C GLU A 73 10.72 19.66 3.46
N SER A 74 11.01 20.06 4.69
CA SER A 74 12.38 20.12 5.21
C SER A 74 13.04 18.75 5.22
N ARG A 75 12.33 17.70 5.67
CA ARG A 75 12.83 16.32 5.68
C ARG A 75 13.04 15.80 4.26
N PHE A 76 12.13 16.15 3.35
CA PHE A 76 12.22 15.75 1.95
C PHE A 76 13.44 16.38 1.28
N ILE A 77 13.63 17.70 1.39
CA ILE A 77 14.78 18.42 0.82
C ILE A 77 16.10 17.88 1.38
N ALA A 78 16.16 17.56 2.67
CA ALA A 78 17.38 17.08 3.31
C ALA A 78 17.79 15.66 2.88
N ARG A 79 16.86 14.82 2.43
CA ARG A 79 17.10 13.39 2.16
C ARG A 79 16.94 12.98 0.71
N ALA A 80 16.20 13.74 -0.09
CA ALA A 80 15.97 13.42 -1.48
C ALA A 80 17.18 13.77 -2.35
N LYS A 81 17.39 12.98 -3.41
CA LYS A 81 18.36 13.33 -4.45
C LYS A 81 17.92 14.62 -5.15
N PRO A 82 18.85 15.48 -5.61
CA PRO A 82 18.51 16.74 -6.26
C PRO A 82 17.51 16.59 -7.41
N SER A 83 17.66 15.55 -8.25
CA SER A 83 16.74 15.26 -9.36
C SER A 83 15.30 14.99 -8.90
N VAL A 84 15.14 14.28 -7.79
CA VAL A 84 13.81 13.98 -7.21
C VAL A 84 13.18 15.24 -6.65
N THR A 85 13.98 16.09 -5.99
CA THR A 85 13.52 17.39 -5.48
C THR A 85 13.05 18.30 -6.60
N THR A 86 13.82 18.43 -7.67
CA THR A 86 13.45 19.24 -8.85
C THR A 86 12.15 18.75 -9.47
N PHE A 87 12.02 17.44 -9.71
CA PHE A 87 10.79 16.86 -10.26
C PHE A 87 9.56 17.19 -9.40
N HIS A 88 9.64 17.02 -8.08
CA HIS A 88 8.50 17.29 -7.21
C HIS A 88 8.15 18.78 -7.16
N ARG A 89 9.13 19.69 -7.25
CA ARG A 89 8.85 21.13 -7.36
C ARG A 89 8.03 21.46 -8.60
N GLU A 90 8.34 20.86 -9.74
CA GLU A 90 7.59 21.05 -10.99
C GLU A 90 6.16 20.48 -10.89
N VAL A 91 6.01 19.29 -10.28
CA VAL A 91 4.69 18.68 -10.02
C VAL A 91 3.82 19.56 -9.12
N LEU A 92 4.41 20.12 -8.06
CA LEU A 92 3.71 21.04 -7.15
C LEU A 92 3.37 22.38 -7.82
N ALA A 93 4.25 22.90 -8.69
CA ALA A 93 3.96 24.10 -9.50
C ALA A 93 2.74 23.89 -10.43
N GLN A 94 2.51 22.66 -10.88
CA GLN A 94 1.32 22.26 -11.64
C GLN A 94 0.08 22.01 -10.75
N ARG A 95 0.16 22.27 -9.44
CA ARG A 95 -0.91 22.04 -8.45
C ARG A 95 -1.40 20.58 -8.37
N LYS A 96 -0.55 19.61 -8.72
CA LYS A 96 -0.86 18.18 -8.55
C LYS A 96 -0.70 17.77 -7.09
N THR A 97 -1.55 16.85 -6.63
CA THR A 97 -1.48 16.29 -5.28
C THR A 97 -0.51 15.11 -5.23
N CYS A 98 -0.07 14.71 -4.02
CA CYS A 98 0.74 13.50 -3.83
C CYS A 98 0.05 12.27 -4.44
N LEU A 99 -1.29 12.23 -4.32
CA LEU A 99 -2.13 11.12 -4.75
C LEU A 99 -2.23 10.96 -6.27
N ALA A 100 -1.81 11.98 -7.03
CA ALA A 100 -1.74 11.88 -8.49
C ALA A 100 -0.79 10.77 -8.96
N CYS A 101 0.22 10.45 -8.15
CA CYS A 101 1.16 9.36 -8.42
C CYS A 101 1.22 8.34 -7.29
N HIS A 102 1.00 8.73 -6.03
CA HIS A 102 1.13 7.85 -4.87
C HIS A 102 -0.23 7.30 -4.45
N THR A 103 -0.45 5.99 -4.52
CA THR A 103 -1.67 5.37 -4.00
C THR A 103 -1.34 4.22 -3.08
N GLU A 104 -2.08 4.17 -1.99
CA GLU A 104 -1.98 3.12 -1.00
C GLU A 104 -3.10 2.07 -1.18
N HIS A 105 -3.21 1.10 -0.27
CA HIS A 105 -4.23 0.05 -0.32
C HIS A 105 -4.13 -0.86 -1.55
N ARG A 106 -2.91 -1.08 -2.04
CA ARG A 106 -2.64 -2.02 -3.15
C ARG A 106 -1.97 -3.31 -2.68
N GLY A 107 -1.91 -3.54 -1.37
CA GLY A 107 -1.28 -4.69 -0.74
C GLY A 107 0.14 -4.40 -0.25
N ALA A 108 0.59 -5.21 0.72
CA ALA A 108 1.85 -5.02 1.44
C ALA A 108 3.09 -4.94 0.53
N LEU A 109 3.09 -5.62 -0.61
CA LEU A 109 4.23 -5.60 -1.53
C LEU A 109 4.14 -4.51 -2.62
N ALA A 110 3.01 -3.83 -2.77
CA ALA A 110 2.81 -2.89 -3.86
C ALA A 110 3.75 -1.68 -3.75
N GLN A 111 4.12 -1.13 -4.91
CA GLN A 111 4.67 0.22 -4.94
C GLN A 111 3.53 1.22 -4.79
N ILE A 112 3.77 2.23 -3.97
CA ILE A 112 2.84 3.35 -3.81
C ILE A 112 2.86 4.22 -5.06
N THR A 113 4.04 4.46 -5.63
CA THR A 113 4.20 5.34 -6.80
C THR A 113 3.83 4.63 -8.10
N ALA A 114 2.85 5.17 -8.81
CA ALA A 114 2.47 4.76 -10.15
C ALA A 114 3.69 4.82 -11.09
N ASN A 115 3.85 3.79 -11.91
CA ASN A 115 4.93 3.63 -12.89
C ASN A 115 6.35 3.65 -12.29
N ALA A 116 6.49 3.54 -10.96
CA ALA A 116 7.79 3.29 -10.38
C ALA A 116 8.24 1.85 -10.68
N MET A 117 9.55 1.69 -10.89
CA MET A 117 10.16 0.38 -11.01
C MET A 117 9.83 -0.43 -9.75
N PHE A 118 9.05 -1.50 -9.91
CA PHE A 118 8.68 -2.39 -8.83
C PHE A 118 9.89 -3.23 -8.45
N ASN A 119 10.45 -2.99 -7.26
CA ASN A 119 11.40 -3.92 -6.64
C ASN A 119 10.63 -4.87 -5.70
N PRO A 120 10.36 -6.12 -6.14
CA PRO A 120 9.73 -7.12 -5.25
C PRO A 120 10.60 -7.43 -4.05
N HIS A 121 11.91 -7.23 -4.18
CA HIS A 121 12.87 -7.48 -3.15
C HIS A 121 12.94 -6.25 -2.23
N GLY A 122 12.67 -6.42 -0.93
CA GLY A 122 12.85 -5.34 0.05
C GLY A 122 14.33 -4.99 0.27
N GLU A 123 14.63 -4.07 1.19
CA GLU A 123 16.01 -3.64 1.48
C GLU A 123 16.91 -4.80 1.97
N PHE A 124 16.32 -5.84 2.57
CA PHE A 124 17.04 -7.02 3.04
C PHE A 124 17.89 -7.71 1.97
N ILE A 125 17.49 -7.64 0.69
CA ILE A 125 18.28 -8.26 -0.37
C ILE A 125 19.63 -7.57 -0.58
N PHE A 126 19.64 -6.24 -0.45
CA PHE A 126 20.86 -5.43 -0.59
C PHE A 126 21.78 -5.65 0.62
N ARG A 127 21.21 -5.78 1.82
CA ARG A 127 21.98 -6.15 3.03
C ARG A 127 22.55 -7.56 2.95
N ALA A 128 21.77 -8.53 2.48
CA ALA A 128 22.19 -9.93 2.38
C ALA A 128 23.28 -10.15 1.31
N THR A 129 23.26 -9.36 0.23
CA THR A 129 24.21 -9.47 -0.88
C THR A 129 25.38 -8.49 -0.78
N GLY A 130 25.27 -7.44 0.03
CA GLY A 130 26.24 -6.34 0.07
C GLY A 130 26.21 -5.45 -1.18
N THR A 131 25.23 -5.61 -2.06
CA THR A 131 25.10 -4.82 -3.30
C THR A 131 24.32 -3.53 -3.06
N GLY A 132 24.57 -2.49 -3.87
CA GLY A 132 23.91 -1.18 -3.77
C GLY A 132 23.08 -0.78 -5.00
N SER A 133 22.97 -1.64 -6.00
CA SER A 133 22.28 -1.34 -7.26
C SER A 133 21.47 -2.53 -7.75
N CYS A 134 20.29 -2.26 -8.31
CA CYS A 134 19.46 -3.26 -8.98
C CYS A 134 20.22 -3.94 -10.13
N SER A 135 21.10 -3.20 -10.82
CA SER A 135 21.90 -3.71 -11.93
C SER A 135 22.98 -4.72 -11.52
N ALA A 136 23.25 -4.87 -10.22
CA ALA A 136 24.15 -5.92 -9.72
C ALA A 136 23.55 -7.32 -9.90
N CYS A 137 22.21 -7.42 -9.97
CA CYS A 137 21.48 -8.68 -10.10
C CYS A 137 20.58 -8.72 -11.34
N HIS A 138 20.19 -7.58 -11.90
CA HIS A 138 19.27 -7.50 -13.02
C HIS A 138 19.86 -6.82 -14.26
N GLN A 139 19.46 -7.31 -15.42
CA GLN A 139 19.57 -6.58 -16.68
C GLN A 139 18.23 -5.91 -17.00
N PHE A 140 18.28 -4.61 -17.28
CA PHE A 140 17.11 -3.82 -17.64
C PHE A 140 17.05 -3.63 -19.15
N SER A 141 15.89 -3.90 -19.74
CA SER A 141 15.61 -3.62 -21.14
C SER A 141 15.24 -2.15 -21.33
N PRO A 142 15.65 -1.51 -22.44
CA PRO A 142 15.15 -0.19 -22.81
C PRO A 142 13.68 -0.20 -23.26
N VAL A 143 13.10 -1.38 -23.52
CA VAL A 143 11.70 -1.53 -23.92
C VAL A 143 10.79 -1.37 -22.70
N PHE A 144 9.85 -0.42 -22.80
CA PHE A 144 8.90 -0.13 -21.72
C PHE A 144 7.96 -1.32 -21.48
N GLY A 145 7.84 -1.75 -20.22
CA GLY A 145 6.95 -2.84 -19.81
C GLY A 145 7.60 -4.24 -19.80
N GLU A 146 8.83 -4.39 -20.28
CA GLU A 146 9.56 -5.65 -20.14
C GLU A 146 10.05 -5.87 -18.71
N ARG A 147 9.95 -7.12 -18.25
CA ARG A 147 10.41 -7.49 -16.91
C ARG A 147 11.95 -7.53 -16.89
N PRO A 148 12.60 -6.97 -15.85
CA PRO A 148 14.05 -7.08 -15.71
C PRO A 148 14.50 -8.55 -15.65
N LEU A 149 15.49 -8.92 -16.44
CA LEU A 149 16.06 -10.27 -16.45
C LEU A 149 17.00 -10.42 -15.26
N VAL A 150 16.89 -11.53 -14.53
CA VAL A 150 17.85 -11.87 -13.47
C VAL A 150 19.12 -12.40 -14.13
N LEU A 151 20.26 -11.84 -13.77
CA LEU A 151 21.57 -12.26 -14.28
C LEU A 151 22.00 -13.60 -13.67
N ASP A 152 22.65 -14.44 -14.46
CA ASP A 152 23.38 -15.61 -13.92
C ASP A 152 24.81 -15.18 -13.56
N ASN A 153 24.96 -14.55 -12.39
CA ASN A 153 26.24 -14.14 -11.85
C ASN A 153 26.47 -14.71 -10.45
N GLU A 154 27.70 -14.60 -9.97
CA GLU A 154 28.10 -15.20 -8.71
C GLU A 154 27.29 -14.67 -7.50
N THR A 155 26.87 -13.40 -7.52
CA THR A 155 26.02 -12.82 -6.48
C THR A 155 24.64 -13.48 -6.45
N VAL A 156 24.02 -13.63 -7.62
CA VAL A 156 22.69 -14.25 -7.76
C VAL A 156 22.74 -15.73 -7.41
N ARG A 157 23.76 -16.47 -7.88
CA ARG A 157 23.96 -17.89 -7.56
C ARG A 157 24.09 -18.12 -6.05
N ARG A 158 24.99 -17.37 -5.39
CA ARG A 158 25.17 -17.46 -3.93
C ARG A 158 23.90 -17.11 -3.15
N LEU A 159 23.14 -16.12 -3.62
CA LEU A 159 21.87 -15.75 -3.00
C LEU A 159 20.84 -16.90 -3.06
N PHE A 160 20.72 -17.58 -4.20
CA PHE A 160 19.81 -18.71 -4.36
C PHE A 160 20.25 -19.94 -3.55
N GLU A 161 21.55 -20.22 -3.50
CA GLU A 161 22.12 -21.30 -2.68
C GLU A 161 21.85 -21.07 -1.18
N LYS A 162 22.19 -19.88 -0.66
CA LYS A 162 21.93 -19.52 0.75
C LYS A 162 20.46 -19.51 1.11
N GLY A 163 19.59 -19.16 0.16
CA GLY A 163 18.15 -19.13 0.37
C GLY A 163 17.47 -20.50 0.33
N ALA A 164 18.20 -21.60 0.06
CA ALA A 164 17.65 -22.96 -0.08
C ALA A 164 16.39 -23.04 -0.98
N GLY A 165 16.29 -22.14 -1.98
CA GLY A 165 15.12 -22.04 -2.87
C GLY A 165 13.96 -21.15 -2.40
N ALA A 166 13.99 -20.61 -1.18
CA ALA A 166 12.96 -19.69 -0.67
C ALA A 166 12.92 -18.34 -1.42
N HIS A 167 14.05 -17.90 -1.99
CA HIS A 167 14.14 -16.66 -2.77
C HIS A 167 13.88 -16.85 -4.28
N ARG A 168 13.28 -17.97 -4.70
CA ARG A 168 12.92 -18.20 -6.11
C ARG A 168 11.69 -17.36 -6.51
N PRO A 169 11.58 -16.96 -7.79
CA PRO A 169 10.37 -16.30 -8.31
C PRO A 169 9.11 -17.11 -7.95
N GLY A 170 8.09 -16.44 -7.43
CA GLY A 170 6.80 -17.05 -7.06
C GLY A 170 6.70 -17.62 -5.63
N ARG A 171 7.82 -17.85 -4.92
CA ARG A 171 7.80 -18.43 -3.56
C ARG A 171 7.60 -17.43 -2.43
N MET A 172 7.82 -16.13 -2.69
CA MET A 172 7.64 -15.08 -1.68
C MET A 172 6.18 -14.94 -1.21
N ALA A 173 5.21 -15.28 -2.06
CA ALA A 173 3.80 -15.31 -1.69
C ALA A 173 3.54 -16.33 -0.56
N ASP A 174 4.20 -17.48 -0.60
CA ASP A 174 4.09 -18.54 0.42
C ASP A 174 4.50 -18.02 1.81
N CYS A 175 5.56 -17.19 1.87
CA CYS A 175 6.04 -16.58 3.11
C CYS A 175 5.01 -15.59 3.68
N LEU A 176 4.33 -14.82 2.82
CA LEU A 176 3.35 -13.82 3.23
C LEU A 176 2.03 -14.42 3.72
N ILE A 177 1.74 -15.68 3.41
CA ILE A 177 0.60 -16.40 3.99
C ILE A 177 0.68 -16.36 5.51
N CYS A 178 1.88 -16.49 6.09
CA CYS A 178 2.10 -16.44 7.53
C CYS A 178 2.64 -15.09 8.02
N HIS A 179 3.45 -14.39 7.22
CA HIS A 179 4.15 -13.16 7.63
C HIS A 179 3.63 -11.85 7.02
N ALA A 180 2.32 -11.77 6.74
CA ALA A 180 1.71 -10.50 6.36
C ALA A 180 1.83 -9.45 7.51
N PRO A 181 2.12 -8.17 7.20
CA PRO A 181 2.03 -7.09 8.18
C PRO A 181 0.66 -7.08 8.85
N GLY A 182 0.62 -6.99 10.18
CA GLY A 182 -0.62 -7.02 10.97
C GLY A 182 -1.07 -8.39 11.51
N ARG A 183 -0.37 -9.50 11.20
CA ARG A 183 -0.70 -10.83 11.77
C ARG A 183 -0.01 -11.14 13.11
N PHE A 184 1.09 -10.44 13.43
CA PHE A 184 1.91 -10.69 14.64
C PHE A 184 1.82 -9.61 15.71
N GLU A 185 1.04 -8.54 15.52
CA GLU A 185 0.75 -7.58 16.60
C GLU A 185 -0.03 -8.24 17.75
N ASN A 186 -0.66 -9.40 17.52
CA ASN A 186 -1.59 -10.06 18.42
C ASN A 186 -0.90 -11.00 19.43
N GLU A 187 0.35 -11.41 19.16
CA GLU A 187 1.05 -12.45 19.93
C GLU A 187 2.13 -11.89 20.87
N ARG A 188 2.36 -10.57 20.86
CA ARG A 188 3.32 -9.90 21.76
C ARG A 188 2.78 -9.54 23.14
N ASN A 189 1.52 -9.84 23.46
CA ASN A 189 1.02 -9.76 24.83
C ASN A 189 1.09 -11.16 25.46
N GLY A 190 2.30 -11.54 25.86
CA GLY A 190 2.51 -12.69 26.72
C GLY A 190 1.75 -12.54 28.03
N GLN A 191 0.81 -13.45 28.27
CA GLN A 191 0.41 -13.86 29.60
C GLN A 191 0.53 -15.39 29.67
N PRO A 192 1.26 -15.95 30.65
CA PRO A 192 1.21 -17.38 30.91
C PRO A 192 -0.09 -17.70 31.65
N GLY A 193 -0.92 -18.56 31.06
CA GLY A 193 -2.09 -19.13 31.73
C GLY A 193 -1.65 -20.29 32.62
N GLU A 194 -2.03 -20.21 33.89
CA GLU A 194 -2.18 -21.35 34.80
C GLU A 194 -3.37 -22.24 34.38
#